data_AF-A0AAN0W1R7-F1
#
_entry.id   AF-A0AAN0W1R7-F1
#
_cell.length_a   1.000
_cell.length_b   1.000
_cell.length_c   1.000
_cell.angle_alpha   90.00
_cell.angle_beta   90.00
_cell.angle_gamma   90.00
#
_symmetry.space_group_name_H-M   'P 1'
#
loop_
_entity.id
_entity.type
_entity.pdbx_description
1 polymer ?
#
loop_
_entity_poly.entity_id
_entity_poly.type
_entity_poly.pdbx_seq_one_letter_code
_entity_poly.pdbx_strand_id
1 'polypeptide(L)'
;MIVAVDYGERKCGVAFGEILPQKSLVIPTKNLKEFIRKLKPDKIIFGLPLSMSGKYTQQTFKTVAVALKFSKEYETYLCDERLTTKIGERISKRDDAVSAALIFQSFSENPFACEKVTDPRKKVDLALEKVDGEVLLYEFPDPSLNIEAREVDVVTKNPVLAYFYSKNGYFVEREPQEKKYDLIISGKNCEELKKYLKENGRLVCL
;
A
#
# COMPACT_ATOMS: atom_id res chain seq x y z
N MET A 1 16.29 -14.96 -9.65
CA MET A 1 15.87 -13.79 -10.44
C MET A 1 14.80 -12.95 -9.76
N ILE A 2 15.02 -11.63 -9.75
CA ILE A 2 14.12 -10.58 -9.29
C ILE A 2 13.57 -9.80 -10.49
N VAL A 3 12.31 -9.36 -10.42
CA VAL A 3 11.69 -8.44 -11.38
C VAL A 3 11.09 -7.24 -10.63
N ALA A 4 11.53 -6.04 -10.96
CA ALA A 4 10.94 -4.79 -10.48
C ALA A 4 10.05 -4.15 -11.55
N VAL A 5 8.93 -3.57 -11.13
CA VAL A 5 7.89 -3.02 -11.99
C VAL A 5 7.51 -1.63 -11.48
N ASP A 6 7.68 -0.63 -12.34
CA ASP A 6 6.99 0.66 -12.23
C ASP A 6 5.67 0.54 -13.00
N TYR A 7 4.55 0.47 -12.29
CA TYR A 7 3.26 0.19 -12.88
C TYR A 7 2.60 1.49 -13.38
N GLY A 8 2.45 1.61 -14.70
CA GLY A 8 1.53 2.53 -15.35
C GLY A 8 0.35 1.81 -16.00
N GLU A 9 -0.74 2.54 -16.27
CA GLU A 9 -1.95 1.96 -16.86
C GLU A 9 -1.80 1.59 -18.34
N ARG A 10 -0.94 2.33 -19.07
CA ARG A 10 -0.71 2.11 -20.51
C ARG A 10 0.58 1.33 -20.77
N LYS A 11 1.63 1.66 -20.03
CA LYS A 11 2.95 1.06 -20.11
C LYS A 11 3.48 0.83 -18.71
N CYS A 12 4.37 -0.14 -18.56
CA CYS A 12 5.10 -0.39 -17.34
C CYS A 12 6.59 -0.34 -17.63
N GLY A 13 7.34 0.28 -16.73
CA GLY A 13 8.76 0.06 -16.62
C GLY A 13 9.02 -1.30 -15.99
N VAL A 14 9.97 -2.05 -16.53
CA VAL A 14 10.35 -3.36 -15.99
C VAL A 14 11.87 -3.46 -15.96
N ALA A 15 12.42 -3.84 -14.81
CA ALA A 15 13.82 -4.17 -14.65
C ALA A 15 13.95 -5.57 -14.03
N PHE A 16 14.95 -6.35 -14.44
CA PHE A 16 15.13 -7.70 -13.94
C PHE A 16 16.60 -8.12 -13.91
N GLY A 17 16.92 -9.06 -13.02
CA GLY A 17 18.28 -9.53 -12.78
C GLY A 17 18.36 -10.37 -11.49
N GLU A 18 19.57 -10.64 -11.01
CA GLU A 18 19.78 -11.41 -9.78
C GLU A 18 20.08 -10.50 -8.58
N ILE A 19 21.21 -9.79 -8.64
CA ILE A 19 21.68 -8.85 -7.60
C ILE A 19 21.61 -7.40 -8.08
N LEU A 20 21.81 -7.20 -9.39
CA LEU A 20 21.72 -5.92 -10.08
C LEU A 20 20.80 -6.08 -11.30
N PRO A 21 20.18 -4.99 -11.77
CA PRO A 21 19.36 -5.05 -12.98
C PRO A 21 20.25 -5.39 -14.19
N GLN A 22 20.02 -6.54 -14.80
CA GLN A 22 20.70 -6.95 -16.03
C GLN A 22 20.12 -6.22 -17.25
N LYS A 23 18.83 -5.94 -17.20
CA LYS A 23 18.11 -5.23 -18.26
C LYS A 23 16.95 -4.45 -17.66
N SER A 24 16.70 -3.27 -18.23
CA SER A 24 15.48 -2.51 -18.03
C SER A 24 14.86 -2.13 -19.37
N LEU A 25 13.53 -2.09 -19.42
CA LEU A 25 12.78 -1.73 -20.62
C LEU A 25 11.37 -1.26 -20.26
N VAL A 26 10.69 -0.65 -21.22
CA VAL A 26 9.27 -0.30 -21.12
C VAL A 26 8.45 -1.28 -21.96
N ILE A 27 7.38 -1.83 -21.38
CA ILE A 27 6.45 -2.72 -22.07
C ILE A 27 5.01 -2.18 -21.98
N PRO A 28 4.10 -2.52 -22.91
CA PRO A 28 2.68 -2.25 -22.73
C PRO A 28 2.13 -3.00 -21.51
N THR A 29 1.33 -2.34 -20.67
CA THR A 29 0.77 -2.92 -19.42
C THR A 29 -0.01 -4.21 -19.68
N LYS A 30 -0.74 -4.27 -20.81
CA LYS A 30 -1.46 -5.47 -21.25
C LYS A 30 -0.57 -6.71 -21.42
N ASN A 31 0.72 -6.53 -21.68
CA ASN A 31 1.68 -7.62 -21.87
C ASN A 31 2.40 -8.01 -20.56
N LEU A 32 2.21 -7.27 -19.45
CA LEU A 32 2.96 -7.46 -18.20
C LEU A 32 2.88 -8.89 -17.66
N LYS A 33 1.67 -9.47 -17.62
CA LYS A 33 1.47 -10.84 -17.13
C LYS A 33 2.25 -11.87 -17.95
N GLU A 34 2.15 -11.79 -19.28
CA GLU A 34 2.86 -12.73 -20.16
C GLU A 34 4.38 -12.54 -20.06
N PHE A 35 4.83 -11.29 -19.99
CA PHE A 35 6.24 -10.94 -19.84
C PHE A 35 6.84 -11.55 -18.56
N ILE A 36 6.21 -11.32 -17.41
CA ILE A 36 6.65 -11.87 -16.12
C ILE A 36 6.64 -13.41 -16.14
N ARG A 37 5.59 -14.02 -16.71
CA ARG A 37 5.50 -15.49 -16.81
C ARG A 37 6.62 -16.11 -17.63
N LYS A 38 7.09 -15.43 -18.68
CA LYS A 38 8.24 -15.90 -19.49
C LYS A 38 9.54 -15.84 -18.70
N LEU A 39 9.69 -14.83 -17.84
CA LEU A 39 10.85 -14.70 -16.97
C LEU A 39 10.84 -15.77 -15.86
N LYS A 40 9.69 -16.08 -15.26
CA LYS A 40 9.60 -16.98 -14.09
C LYS A 40 10.47 -16.47 -12.92
N PRO A 41 10.25 -15.25 -12.43
CA PRO A 41 11.03 -14.72 -11.32
C PRO A 41 10.72 -15.41 -10.00
N ASP A 42 11.67 -15.37 -9.07
CA ASP A 42 11.44 -15.78 -7.67
C ASP A 42 10.66 -14.70 -6.92
N LYS A 43 10.97 -13.43 -7.21
CA LYS A 43 10.39 -12.26 -6.55
C LYS A 43 9.95 -11.20 -7.55
N ILE A 44 8.80 -10.57 -7.28
CA ILE A 44 8.30 -9.42 -8.03
C ILE A 44 8.16 -8.24 -7.09
N ILE A 45 8.70 -7.10 -7.47
CA ILE A 45 8.66 -5.87 -6.71
C ILE A 45 7.86 -4.88 -7.53
N PHE A 46 6.75 -4.41 -6.98
CA PHE A 46 6.06 -3.24 -7.52
C PHE A 46 6.50 -2.04 -6.73
N GLY A 47 6.84 -0.95 -7.40
CA GLY A 47 6.91 0.30 -6.67
C GLY A 47 5.50 0.79 -6.33
N LEU A 48 5.39 1.46 -5.18
CA LEU A 48 4.16 1.92 -4.57
C LEU A 48 4.07 3.43 -4.79
N PRO A 49 3.27 3.88 -5.77
CA PRO A 49 3.15 5.30 -6.06
C PRO A 49 2.35 5.94 -4.94
N LEU A 50 2.94 6.94 -4.30
CA LEU A 50 2.33 7.74 -3.24
C LEU A 50 2.42 9.21 -3.62
N SER A 51 1.54 10.04 -3.07
CA SER A 51 1.71 11.49 -3.23
C SER A 51 3.03 11.95 -2.59
N MET A 52 3.48 13.16 -2.91
CA MET A 52 4.66 13.74 -2.24
C MET A 52 4.48 13.86 -0.71
N SER A 53 3.24 14.10 -0.25
CA SER A 53 2.86 14.08 1.16
C SER A 53 2.69 12.68 1.74
N GLY A 54 2.94 11.63 0.94
CA GLY A 54 2.87 10.23 1.35
C GLY A 54 1.47 9.62 1.33
N LYS A 55 0.43 10.37 0.91
CA LYS A 55 -0.96 9.88 0.87
C LYS A 55 -1.17 8.84 -0.24
N TYR A 56 -2.13 7.95 -0.03
CA TYR A 56 -2.62 7.05 -1.06
C TYR A 56 -3.31 7.83 -2.18
N THR A 57 -3.21 7.29 -3.39
CA THR A 57 -3.80 7.83 -4.61
C THR A 57 -4.57 6.73 -5.33
N GLN A 58 -5.36 7.10 -6.35
CA GLN A 58 -5.99 6.10 -7.21
C GLN A 58 -4.96 5.18 -7.89
N GLN A 59 -3.80 5.72 -8.25
CA GLN A 59 -2.72 4.93 -8.85
C GLN A 59 -2.11 3.94 -7.84
N THR A 60 -2.03 4.32 -6.55
CA THR A 60 -1.65 3.39 -5.47
C THR A 60 -2.55 2.16 -5.50
N PHE A 61 -3.87 2.36 -5.47
CA PHE A 61 -4.83 1.27 -5.40
C PHE A 61 -4.85 0.41 -6.66
N LYS A 62 -4.64 1.00 -7.85
CA LYS A 62 -4.46 0.23 -9.10
C LYS A 62 -3.23 -0.68 -9.04
N THR A 63 -2.12 -0.15 -8.54
CA THR A 63 -0.86 -0.90 -8.41
C THR A 63 -0.98 -2.03 -7.40
N VAL A 64 -1.54 -1.75 -6.22
CA VAL A 64 -1.82 -2.75 -5.19
C VAL A 64 -2.72 -3.87 -5.71
N ALA A 65 -3.77 -3.53 -6.47
CA ALA A 65 -4.67 -4.52 -7.06
C ALA A 65 -3.97 -5.47 -8.05
N VAL A 66 -2.96 -4.98 -8.78
CA VAL A 66 -2.15 -5.78 -9.70
C VAL A 66 -1.15 -6.63 -8.91
N ALA A 67 -0.44 -6.05 -7.95
CA ALA A 67 0.49 -6.75 -7.08
C ALA A 67 -0.19 -7.90 -6.33
N LEU A 68 -1.41 -7.71 -5.82
CA LEU A 68 -2.24 -8.75 -5.18
C LEU A 68 -2.61 -9.91 -6.12
N LYS A 69 -2.65 -9.69 -7.44
CA LYS A 69 -2.86 -10.78 -8.40
C LYS A 69 -1.60 -11.61 -8.58
N PHE A 70 -0.44 -10.94 -8.66
CA PHE A 70 0.85 -11.62 -8.77
C PHE A 70 1.27 -12.33 -7.49
N SER A 71 0.87 -11.82 -6.31
CA SER A 71 1.19 -12.44 -5.02
C SER A 71 0.61 -13.84 -4.83
N LYS A 72 -0.35 -14.25 -5.67
CA LYS A 72 -0.91 -15.61 -5.70
C LYS A 72 0.04 -16.64 -6.33
N GLU A 73 0.95 -16.19 -7.20
CA GLU A 73 1.83 -17.05 -7.98
C GLU A 73 3.32 -16.80 -7.62
N TYR A 74 3.65 -15.61 -7.14
CA TYR A 74 5.03 -15.16 -6.91
C TYR A 74 5.18 -14.45 -5.58
N GLU A 75 6.38 -14.51 -4.99
CA GLU A 75 6.69 -13.71 -3.83
C GLU A 75 6.71 -12.22 -4.22
N THR A 76 5.73 -11.44 -3.76
CA THR A 76 5.49 -10.08 -4.26
C THR A 76 5.67 -9.04 -3.16
N TYR A 77 6.26 -7.89 -3.51
CA TYR A 77 6.57 -6.78 -2.61
C TYR A 77 6.07 -5.44 -3.16
N LEU A 78 5.83 -4.49 -2.26
CA LEU A 78 5.53 -3.08 -2.55
C LEU A 78 6.62 -2.19 -1.93
N CYS A 79 7.29 -1.38 -2.73
CA CYS A 79 8.35 -0.47 -2.27
C CYS A 79 7.98 0.99 -2.50
N ASP A 80 8.14 1.87 -1.51
CA ASP A 80 7.87 3.31 -1.67
C ASP A 80 8.78 3.96 -2.74
N GLU A 81 8.18 4.52 -3.80
CA GLU A 81 8.88 5.12 -4.95
C GLU A 81 9.27 6.60 -4.75
N ARG A 82 8.97 7.23 -3.60
CA ARG A 82 9.20 8.67 -3.44
C ARG A 82 10.67 9.07 -3.46
N LEU A 83 11.57 8.20 -2.99
CA LEU A 83 13.02 8.45 -3.06
C LEU A 83 13.55 8.33 -4.49
N THR A 84 13.08 7.34 -5.24
CA THR A 84 13.47 7.12 -6.64
C THR A 84 12.95 8.26 -7.53
N THR A 85 11.77 8.81 -7.22
CA THR A 85 11.19 9.96 -7.93
C THR A 85 12.06 11.22 -7.81
N LYS A 86 12.60 11.53 -6.62
CA LYS A 86 13.50 12.69 -6.42
C LYS A 86 14.84 12.54 -7.15
N ILE A 87 15.35 11.33 -7.27
CA ILE A 87 16.58 11.02 -8.03
C ILE A 87 16.28 11.12 -9.53
N GLY A 88 15.15 10.57 -9.97
CA GLY A 88 14.69 10.62 -11.35
C GLY A 88 14.41 12.03 -11.86
N GLU A 89 13.98 12.98 -11.01
CA GLU A 89 13.81 14.38 -11.39
C GLU A 89 15.12 15.11 -11.72
N ARG A 90 16.26 14.64 -11.18
CA ARG A 90 17.59 15.16 -11.54
C ARG A 90 18.10 14.61 -12.88
N ILE A 91 17.51 13.53 -13.36
CA ILE A 91 17.80 12.93 -14.66
C ILE A 91 16.73 13.45 -15.61
N SER A 92 17.12 14.20 -16.65
CA SER A 92 16.23 15.06 -17.44
C SER A 92 15.08 14.37 -18.22
N LYS A 93 14.86 13.06 -18.03
CA LYS A 93 13.68 12.31 -18.50
C LYS A 93 13.25 11.28 -17.46
N ARG A 94 12.01 11.39 -16.97
CA ARG A 94 11.28 10.26 -16.33
C ARG A 94 11.14 9.16 -17.37
N ASP A 95 12.02 8.17 -17.29
CA ASP A 95 11.94 6.96 -18.08
C ASP A 95 11.44 5.84 -17.15
N ASP A 96 10.28 5.27 -17.44
CA ASP A 96 9.68 4.19 -16.65
C ASP A 96 10.69 3.03 -16.45
N ALA A 97 11.55 2.76 -17.45
CA ALA A 97 12.60 1.74 -17.33
C ALA A 97 13.65 2.10 -16.26
N VAL A 98 13.97 3.38 -16.10
CA VAL A 98 14.88 3.88 -15.06
C VAL A 98 14.21 3.79 -13.70
N SER A 99 12.94 4.19 -13.58
CA SER A 99 12.17 4.03 -12.35
C SER A 99 12.16 2.57 -11.87
N ALA A 100 11.91 1.62 -12.78
CA ALA A 100 11.93 0.20 -12.47
C ALA A 100 13.32 -0.28 -12.00
N ALA A 101 14.40 0.21 -12.62
CA ALA A 101 15.76 -0.12 -12.19
C ALA A 101 16.09 0.45 -10.80
N LEU A 102 15.61 1.65 -10.46
CA LEU A 102 15.78 2.24 -9.14
C LEU A 102 14.99 1.47 -8.07
N ILE A 103 13.76 1.04 -8.39
CA ILE A 103 12.96 0.17 -7.51
C ILE A 103 13.70 -1.14 -7.24
N PHE A 104 14.25 -1.77 -8.29
CA PHE A 104 15.07 -2.97 -8.19
C PHE A 104 16.24 -2.75 -7.22
N GLN A 105 16.97 -1.65 -7.40
CA GLN A 105 18.14 -1.33 -6.59
C GLN A 105 17.75 -1.09 -5.12
N SER A 106 16.72 -0.29 -4.86
CA SER A 106 16.23 -0.01 -3.50
C SER A 106 15.84 -1.30 -2.77
N PHE A 107 15.16 -2.22 -3.45
CA PHE A 107 14.83 -3.52 -2.86
C PHE A 107 16.07 -4.38 -2.60
N SER A 108 17.04 -4.40 -3.53
CA SER A 108 18.25 -5.21 -3.39
C SER A 108 19.17 -4.69 -2.27
N GLU A 109 19.21 -3.37 -2.05
CA GLU A 109 19.97 -2.73 -0.98
C GLU A 109 19.32 -2.92 0.39
N ASN A 110 17.98 -2.77 0.47
CA ASN A 110 17.25 -2.94 1.71
C ASN A 110 15.86 -3.55 1.48
N PRO A 111 15.76 -4.89 1.44
CA PRO A 111 14.47 -5.56 1.27
C PRO A 111 13.47 -5.24 2.38
N PHE A 112 13.94 -4.92 3.59
CA PHE A 112 13.10 -4.60 4.74
C PHE A 112 12.39 -3.25 4.63
N ALA A 113 12.82 -2.38 3.71
CA ALA A 113 12.13 -1.13 3.42
C ALA A 113 10.86 -1.33 2.55
N CYS A 114 10.63 -2.55 2.07
CA CYS A 114 9.50 -2.91 1.23
C CYS A 114 8.53 -3.83 1.98
N GLU A 115 7.25 -3.67 1.69
CA GLU A 115 6.20 -4.45 2.33
C GLU A 115 5.86 -5.69 1.49
N LYS A 116 5.93 -6.87 2.09
CA LYS A 116 5.48 -8.10 1.44
C LYS A 116 3.97 -8.06 1.23
N VAL A 117 3.53 -8.34 0.01
CA VAL A 117 2.11 -8.38 -0.34
C VAL A 117 1.48 -9.64 0.23
N THR A 118 0.72 -9.46 1.29
CA THR A 118 -0.10 -10.48 1.96
C THR A 118 -1.51 -9.93 2.13
N ASP A 119 -2.51 -10.80 2.33
CA ASP A 119 -3.86 -10.35 2.69
C ASP A 119 -3.91 -10.14 4.22
N PRO A 120 -3.97 -8.88 4.72
CA PRO A 120 -3.96 -8.61 6.14
C PRO A 120 -5.36 -8.74 6.75
N ARG A 121 -6.39 -9.02 5.94
CA ARG A 121 -7.76 -9.00 6.42
C ARG A 121 -8.01 -10.16 7.37
N LYS A 122 -8.59 -9.83 8.51
CA LYS A 122 -9.04 -10.80 9.51
C LYS A 122 -10.42 -10.37 9.96
N LYS A 123 -11.40 -11.26 9.88
CA LYS A 123 -12.71 -10.99 10.44
C LYS A 123 -12.62 -10.78 11.93
N VAL A 124 -13.30 -9.75 12.42
CA VAL A 124 -13.33 -9.42 13.84
C VAL A 124 -14.77 -9.50 14.32
N ASP A 125 -15.00 -10.34 15.33
CA ASP A 125 -16.29 -10.45 15.99
C ASP A 125 -16.41 -9.34 17.04
N LEU A 126 -16.94 -8.20 16.61
CA LEU A 126 -17.19 -7.02 17.44
C LEU A 126 -18.66 -6.63 17.32
N ALA A 127 -19.40 -6.79 18.41
CA ALA A 127 -20.70 -6.17 18.56
C ALA A 127 -20.50 -4.70 18.95
N LEU A 128 -20.70 -3.80 17.99
CA LEU A 128 -20.70 -2.36 18.24
C LEU A 128 -22.12 -1.86 18.25
N GLU A 129 -22.47 -1.15 19.31
CA GLU A 129 -23.66 -0.31 19.32
C GLU A 129 -23.47 0.86 18.36
N LYS A 130 -24.58 1.42 17.87
CA LYS A 130 -24.55 2.65 17.08
C LYS A 130 -23.80 3.75 17.83
N VAL A 131 -22.84 4.37 17.17
CA VAL A 131 -22.05 5.47 17.75
C VAL A 131 -22.58 6.77 17.18
N ASP A 132 -23.19 7.61 18.01
CA ASP A 132 -23.58 8.96 17.59
C ASP A 132 -22.39 9.92 17.68
N GLY A 133 -21.39 9.72 16.81
CA GLY A 133 -20.12 10.46 16.88
C GLY A 133 -19.09 10.11 15.81
N GLU A 134 -17.86 10.54 16.04
CA GLU A 134 -16.70 10.28 15.18
C GLU A 134 -15.97 9.00 15.58
N VAL A 135 -15.73 8.13 14.60
CA VAL A 135 -15.04 6.85 14.78
C VAL A 135 -13.72 6.84 14.03
N LEU A 136 -12.66 6.36 14.68
CA LEU A 136 -11.38 6.06 14.04
C LEU A 136 -11.18 4.54 13.95
N LEU A 137 -11.00 4.05 12.73
CA LEU A 137 -10.47 2.71 12.44
C LEU A 137 -8.96 2.81 12.20
N TYR A 138 -8.18 2.49 13.23
CA TYR A 138 -6.72 2.53 13.14
C TYR A 138 -6.16 1.13 12.93
N GLU A 139 -5.62 0.87 11.74
CA GLU A 139 -4.97 -0.40 11.39
C GLU A 139 -5.88 -1.60 11.69
N PHE A 140 -7.20 -1.36 11.57
CA PHE A 140 -8.24 -2.31 11.89
C PHE A 140 -8.35 -3.34 10.75
N PRO A 141 -8.25 -4.66 11.03
CA PRO A 141 -8.03 -5.66 9.99
C PRO A 141 -9.32 -6.11 9.28
N ASP A 142 -10.50 -5.61 9.65
CA ASP A 142 -11.77 -6.01 9.06
C ASP A 142 -12.47 -4.86 8.30
N PRO A 143 -12.16 -4.67 7.01
CA PRO A 143 -12.88 -3.69 6.17
C PRO A 143 -14.36 -3.99 5.99
N SER A 144 -14.83 -5.20 6.34
CA SER A 144 -16.24 -5.59 6.18
C SER A 144 -17.10 -5.27 7.40
N LEU A 145 -16.50 -4.83 8.50
CA LEU A 145 -17.26 -4.41 9.68
C LEU A 145 -18.12 -3.20 9.35
N ASN A 146 -19.43 -3.35 9.51
CA ASN A 146 -20.36 -2.24 9.35
C ASN A 146 -20.40 -1.43 10.65
N ILE A 147 -20.10 -0.13 10.55
CA ILE A 147 -20.15 0.79 11.69
C ILE A 147 -21.09 1.93 11.32
N GLU A 148 -22.19 2.02 12.07
CA GLU A 148 -23.09 3.16 12.00
C GLU A 148 -22.56 4.29 12.88
N ALA A 149 -22.02 5.32 12.23
CA ALA A 149 -21.49 6.51 12.87
C ALA A 149 -21.72 7.77 12.03
N ARG A 150 -21.56 8.95 12.63
CA ARG A 150 -21.64 10.23 11.92
C ARG A 150 -20.50 10.37 10.91
N GLU A 151 -19.31 9.94 11.31
CA GLU A 151 -18.11 9.99 10.49
C GLU A 151 -17.19 8.83 10.88
N VAL A 152 -16.57 8.21 9.88
CA VAL A 152 -15.62 7.11 10.07
C VAL A 152 -14.34 7.44 9.32
N ASP A 153 -13.29 7.70 10.09
CA ASP A 153 -11.94 7.90 9.56
C ASP A 153 -11.19 6.57 9.58
N VAL A 154 -10.51 6.26 8.47
CA VAL A 154 -9.71 5.03 8.35
C VAL A 154 -8.24 5.40 8.18
N VAL A 155 -7.40 4.86 9.06
CA VAL A 155 -5.96 5.08 9.05
C VAL A 155 -5.24 3.75 9.01
N THR A 156 -4.42 3.52 7.98
CA THR A 156 -3.52 2.36 7.92
C THR A 156 -2.30 2.67 7.07
N LYS A 157 -1.14 2.15 7.48
CA LYS A 157 0.08 2.19 6.65
C LYS A 157 0.17 1.02 5.67
N ASN A 158 -0.60 -0.05 5.92
CA ASN A 158 -0.63 -1.23 5.06
C ASN A 158 -1.42 -0.93 3.77
N PRO A 159 -0.76 -0.92 2.59
CA PRO A 159 -1.39 -0.53 1.33
C PRO A 159 -2.44 -1.54 0.85
N VAL A 160 -2.31 -2.82 1.21
CA VAL A 160 -3.31 -3.86 0.89
C VAL A 160 -4.58 -3.65 1.71
N LEU A 161 -4.43 -3.39 3.01
CA LEU A 161 -5.57 -3.08 3.88
C LEU A 161 -6.28 -1.80 3.39
N ALA A 162 -5.50 -0.76 3.09
CA ALA A 162 -6.02 0.50 2.53
C ALA A 162 -6.80 0.27 1.24
N TYR A 163 -6.31 -0.59 0.35
CA TYR A 163 -7.00 -0.95 -0.89
C TYR A 163 -8.39 -1.54 -0.62
N PHE A 164 -8.53 -2.43 0.35
CA PHE A 164 -9.82 -3.04 0.67
C PHE A 164 -10.81 -2.06 1.33
N TYR A 165 -10.34 -1.17 2.19
CA TYR A 165 -11.17 -0.07 2.71
C TYR A 165 -11.66 0.87 1.61
N SER A 166 -10.75 1.27 0.71
CA SER A 166 -11.08 2.10 -0.45
C SER A 166 -12.13 1.43 -1.36
N LYS A 167 -12.04 0.11 -1.53
CA LYS A 167 -13.06 -0.69 -2.25
C LYS A 167 -14.43 -0.66 -1.59
N ASN A 168 -14.49 -0.47 -0.28
CA ASN A 168 -15.73 -0.35 0.49
C ASN A 168 -16.20 1.10 0.63
N GLY A 169 -15.59 2.04 -0.09
CA GLY A 169 -16.02 3.44 -0.15
C GLY A 169 -15.38 4.36 0.88
N TYR A 170 -14.45 3.86 1.71
CA TYR A 170 -13.76 4.69 2.69
C TYR A 170 -12.64 5.51 2.05
N PHE A 171 -12.49 6.74 2.52
CA PHE A 171 -11.24 7.49 2.34
C PHE A 171 -10.22 7.00 3.36
N VAL A 172 -8.99 6.68 2.90
CA VAL A 172 -7.97 6.08 3.75
C VAL A 172 -6.76 6.98 3.85
N GLU A 173 -6.38 7.32 5.08
CA GLU A 173 -5.14 8.03 5.38
C GLU A 173 -4.07 7.08 5.92
N ARG A 174 -2.81 7.53 5.91
CA ARG A 174 -1.67 6.77 6.44
C ARG A 174 -1.25 7.18 7.83
N GLU A 175 -1.63 8.39 8.24
CA GLU A 175 -1.33 8.96 9.53
C GLU A 175 -2.62 9.54 10.10
N PRO A 176 -2.83 9.49 11.43
CA PRO A 176 -4.00 10.11 12.05
C PRO A 176 -3.97 11.64 11.92
N GLN A 177 -5.13 12.23 11.72
CA GLN A 177 -5.31 13.69 11.81
C GLN A 177 -5.28 14.16 13.27
N GLU A 178 -5.00 15.44 13.49
CA GLU A 178 -5.17 16.11 14.79
C GLU A 178 -6.65 16.34 15.10
N LYS A 179 -7.38 15.24 15.25
CA LYS A 179 -8.83 15.17 15.48
C LYS A 179 -9.11 14.25 16.68
N LYS A 180 -10.20 14.52 17.40
CA LYS A 180 -10.64 13.73 18.55
C LYS A 180 -11.85 12.85 18.19
N TYR A 181 -11.89 11.63 18.72
CA TYR A 181 -12.89 10.61 18.38
C TYR A 181 -13.67 10.14 19.62
N ASP A 182 -14.94 9.78 19.40
CA ASP A 182 -15.81 9.15 20.41
C ASP A 182 -15.51 7.65 20.53
N LEU A 183 -15.14 7.00 19.43
CA LEU A 183 -14.70 5.61 19.41
C LEU A 183 -13.44 5.46 18.57
N ILE A 184 -12.43 4.80 19.13
CA ILE A 184 -11.28 4.32 18.38
C ILE A 184 -11.27 2.81 18.44
N ILE A 185 -11.19 2.17 17.28
CA ILE A 185 -10.98 0.73 17.18
C ILE A 185 -9.64 0.50 16.53
N SER A 186 -8.75 -0.17 17.25
CA SER A 186 -7.37 -0.30 16.84
C SER A 186 -6.92 -1.75 16.72
N GLY A 187 -6.23 -2.06 15.62
CA GLY A 187 -5.49 -3.30 15.46
C GLY A 187 -4.09 -3.30 16.07
N LYS A 188 -3.54 -2.15 16.48
CA LYS A 188 -2.20 -2.03 17.13
C LYS A 188 -1.98 -0.66 17.81
N ASN A 189 -0.89 -0.52 18.57
CA ASN A 189 -0.42 0.77 19.11
C ASN A 189 -1.47 1.56 19.94
N CYS A 190 -2.33 0.87 20.68
CA CYS A 190 -3.44 1.49 21.41
C CYS A 190 -3.06 2.61 22.37
N GLU A 191 -1.95 2.47 23.10
CA GLU A 191 -1.52 3.47 24.08
C GLU A 191 -1.27 4.84 23.44
N GLU A 192 -0.68 4.85 22.24
CA GLU A 192 -0.41 6.08 21.48
C GLU A 192 -1.69 6.76 20.99
N LEU A 193 -2.79 6.01 20.88
CA LEU A 193 -4.07 6.50 20.35
C LEU A 193 -4.92 7.21 21.40
N LYS A 194 -4.62 7.05 22.70
CA LYS A 194 -5.36 7.73 23.78
C LYS A 194 -5.39 9.25 23.60
N LYS A 195 -4.33 9.83 23.02
CA LYS A 195 -4.26 11.27 22.72
C LYS A 195 -5.29 11.73 21.67
N TYR A 196 -5.89 10.83 20.91
CA TYR A 196 -6.96 11.12 19.95
C TYR A 196 -8.36 10.83 20.52
N LEU A 197 -8.51 10.38 21.77
CA LEU A 197 -9.82 10.23 22.40
C LEU A 197 -10.37 11.57 22.88
N LYS A 198 -11.69 11.73 22.77
CA LYS A 198 -12.46 12.70 23.55
C LYS A 198 -12.52 12.29 25.02
N GLU A 199 -12.92 13.22 25.89
CA GLU A 199 -12.98 13.01 27.35
C GLU A 199 -13.79 11.77 27.77
N ASN A 200 -14.92 11.50 27.10
CA ASN A 200 -15.76 10.32 27.31
C ASN A 200 -15.65 9.27 26.19
N GLY A 201 -14.58 9.33 25.40
CA GLY A 201 -14.37 8.43 24.28
C GLY A 201 -13.96 7.02 24.73
N ARG A 202 -14.28 6.03 23.90
CA ARG A 202 -13.90 4.63 24.11
C ARG A 202 -12.80 4.20 23.15
N LEU A 203 -11.83 3.44 23.65
CA LEU A 203 -10.82 2.76 22.84
C LEU A 203 -11.03 1.25 22.95
N VAL A 204 -11.07 0.60 21.79
CA VAL A 204 -11.15 -0.86 21.64
C VAL A 204 -9.86 -1.34 20.99
N CYS A 205 -9.18 -2.27 21.65
CA CYS A 205 -7.92 -2.86 21.21
C CYS A 205 -8.13 -4.33 20.87
N LEU A 206 -7.63 -4.74 19.71
CA LEU A 206 -7.62 -6.13 19.26
C LEU A 206 -6.34 -6.88 19.60
#